data_AF-K5W4F2-F1
#
_entry.id   AF-K5W4F2-F1
#
_cell.length_a   1.000
_cell.length_b   1.000
_cell.length_c   1.000
_cell.angle_alpha   90.00
_cell.angle_beta   90.00
_cell.angle_gamma   90.00
#
_symmetry.space_group_name_H-M   'P 1'
#
loop_
_entity.id
_entity.type
_entity.pdbx_description
1 polymer ?
#
loop_
_entity_poly.entity_id
_entity_poly.type
_entity_poly.pdbx_seq_one_letter_code
_entity_poly.pdbx_strand_id
1 'polypeptide(L)'
;MQSPADPAASSSSSSSSGEPKTQSPAVPDAAAAAAAASSDLQALKGQISLLTELGNRVESLRQTPSYLRLGAVAPSTSPIASNVSPASQAALISHGFEGIKLFLEKVQSDPVQDVLRKASESEAEDKRNLDFNHPRRNLKHNRQPSPDSPQPYRTLQPKTSLFPPDDAAAPTPLRVDDLVHYIRSYNTTNAHRLHVWTATPRPSRLNLPSELMVRFTIRDVVTVYLTLGSMPPESTIVVEGATAFGPREKKPPHSQSSYVVYQRLSQHLAKMLQSKPQASFQLVMVLLASYEDLFVRRCSACQRVTSAEGHLPPAARVWVPSEREGEEGHWDAKHPSCLQS
;
A
#
# COMPACT_ATOMS: atom_id res chain seq x y z
N MET A 1 -27.93 -56.15 -12.30
CA MET A 1 -28.47 -55.92 -10.94
C MET A 1 -29.16 -54.57 -10.98
N GLN A 2 -30.41 -54.52 -11.46
CA GLN A 2 -31.66 -54.57 -10.69
C GLN A 2 -31.87 -53.35 -9.76
N SER A 3 -32.76 -52.45 -10.21
CA SER A 3 -33.47 -51.44 -9.42
C SER A 3 -34.29 -52.08 -8.30
N PRO A 4 -34.73 -51.31 -7.27
CA PRO A 4 -36.05 -50.62 -7.31
C PRO A 4 -35.99 -49.21 -6.66
N ALA A 5 -36.71 -48.15 -7.05
CA ALA A 5 -38.16 -47.91 -7.20
C ALA A 5 -38.97 -48.08 -5.90
N ASP A 6 -39.47 -46.98 -5.32
CA ASP A 6 -40.77 -46.90 -4.60
C ASP A 6 -41.10 -45.46 -4.10
N PRO A 7 -42.38 -45.14 -3.78
CA PRO A 7 -43.07 -43.99 -4.40
C PRO A 7 -43.90 -43.09 -3.45
N ALA A 8 -44.61 -42.14 -4.08
CA ALA A 8 -45.94 -41.62 -3.74
C ALA A 8 -46.18 -40.81 -2.45
N ALA A 9 -46.64 -39.56 -2.63
CA ALA A 9 -47.78 -39.04 -1.90
C ALA A 9 -48.50 -37.96 -2.73
N SER A 10 -49.76 -38.21 -3.02
CA SER A 10 -50.73 -37.34 -3.67
C SER A 10 -51.85 -37.02 -2.68
N SER A 11 -52.29 -35.76 -2.62
CA SER A 11 -53.63 -35.39 -2.10
C SER A 11 -54.04 -33.97 -2.51
N SER A 12 -54.91 -33.93 -3.54
CA SER A 12 -56.22 -33.26 -3.60
C SER A 12 -56.53 -32.15 -2.57
N SER A 13 -56.77 -30.90 -3.03
CA SER A 13 -58.08 -30.30 -3.37
C SER A 13 -58.77 -29.57 -2.21
N SER A 14 -59.12 -28.30 -2.39
CA SER A 14 -60.50 -27.78 -2.32
C SER A 14 -60.54 -26.26 -2.17
N SER A 15 -61.45 -25.69 -2.96
CA SER A 15 -61.88 -24.30 -3.04
C SER A 15 -62.72 -23.89 -1.83
N SER A 16 -62.63 -22.63 -1.38
CA SER A 16 -63.83 -21.93 -0.88
C SER A 16 -63.72 -20.42 -1.02
N SER A 17 -64.77 -19.88 -1.63
CA SER A 17 -65.12 -18.47 -1.73
C SER A 17 -65.61 -17.95 -0.38
N GLY A 18 -65.28 -16.71 -0.04
CA GLY A 18 -65.81 -16.03 1.13
C GLY A 18 -65.54 -14.54 1.10
N GLU A 19 -66.45 -13.78 0.47
CA GLU A 19 -66.64 -12.36 0.80
C GLU A 19 -67.02 -12.23 2.28
N PRO A 20 -66.65 -11.11 2.92
CA PRO A 20 -67.72 -10.33 3.54
C PRO A 20 -67.55 -8.81 3.44
N LYS A 21 -68.67 -8.19 3.03
CA LYS A 21 -69.29 -6.95 3.55
C LYS A 21 -68.42 -5.84 4.13
N THR A 22 -68.37 -4.78 3.33
CA THR A 22 -68.55 -3.35 3.64
C THR A 22 -68.98 -3.00 5.08
N GLN A 23 -68.12 -2.26 5.78
CA GLN A 23 -68.51 -1.26 6.78
C GLN A 23 -67.68 0.01 6.54
N SER A 24 -68.35 1.09 6.15
CA SER A 24 -67.79 2.45 6.13
C SER A 24 -67.51 2.91 7.57
N PRO A 25 -66.30 3.41 7.87
CA PRO A 25 -66.13 4.41 8.91
C PRO A 25 -66.29 5.81 8.28
N ALA A 26 -67.02 6.63 9.03
CA ALA A 26 -67.28 8.03 8.74
C ALA A 26 -66.00 8.81 8.42
N VAL A 27 -66.14 9.78 7.52
CA VAL A 27 -65.14 10.81 7.21
C VAL A 27 -65.18 11.88 8.30
N PRO A 28 -64.13 12.04 9.11
CA PRO A 28 -63.79 13.34 9.66
C PRO A 28 -62.64 13.95 8.85
N ASP A 29 -62.86 15.19 8.41
CA ASP A 29 -61.85 16.20 8.08
C ASP A 29 -60.65 15.81 7.20
N ALA A 30 -60.92 15.75 5.89
CA ALA A 30 -59.87 15.86 4.85
C ALA A 30 -59.02 17.14 4.99
N ALA A 31 -59.56 18.20 5.62
CA ALA A 31 -58.83 19.44 5.89
C ALA A 31 -57.81 19.30 7.05
N ALA A 32 -58.13 18.54 8.09
CA ALA A 32 -57.22 18.28 9.21
C ALA A 32 -56.10 17.29 8.83
N ALA A 33 -56.43 16.27 8.01
CA ALA A 33 -55.45 15.33 7.48
C ALA A 33 -54.45 16.00 6.53
N ALA A 34 -54.90 16.97 5.71
CA ALA A 34 -54.01 17.76 4.84
C ALA A 34 -53.09 18.70 5.64
N ALA A 35 -53.59 19.28 6.74
CA ALA A 35 -52.78 20.10 7.64
C ALA A 35 -51.72 19.26 8.39
N ALA A 36 -52.08 18.08 8.89
CA ALA A 36 -51.15 17.14 9.54
C ALA A 36 -50.07 16.62 8.56
N ALA A 37 -50.45 16.28 7.33
CA ALA A 37 -49.49 15.90 6.29
C ALA A 37 -48.49 17.02 5.95
N SER A 38 -48.93 18.29 6.03
CA SER A 38 -48.07 19.44 5.79
C SER A 38 -47.07 19.67 6.92
N SER A 39 -47.46 19.45 8.18
CA SER A 39 -46.55 19.54 9.33
C SER A 39 -45.55 18.40 9.37
N ASP A 40 -45.97 17.19 8.99
CA ASP A 40 -45.09 16.02 8.93
C ASP A 40 -44.03 16.16 7.82
N LEU A 41 -44.43 16.70 6.65
CA LEU A 41 -43.48 17.04 5.58
C LEU A 41 -42.48 18.12 5.99
N GLN A 42 -42.90 19.11 6.78
CA GLN A 42 -41.97 20.12 7.32
C GLN A 42 -41.01 19.52 8.34
N ALA A 43 -41.49 18.63 9.22
CA ALA A 43 -40.65 17.90 10.17
C ALA A 43 -39.61 17.04 9.44
N LEU A 44 -40.02 16.28 8.41
CA LEU A 44 -39.12 15.47 7.58
C LEU A 44 -38.05 16.31 6.87
N LYS A 45 -38.42 17.47 6.32
CA LYS A 45 -37.46 18.40 5.72
C LYS A 45 -36.42 18.89 6.73
N GLY A 46 -36.84 19.16 7.97
CA GLY A 46 -35.94 19.51 9.07
C GLY A 46 -35.00 18.39 9.46
N GLN A 47 -35.47 17.14 9.44
CA GLN A 47 -34.63 15.97 9.72
C GLN A 47 -33.59 15.73 8.62
N ILE A 48 -33.98 15.85 7.35
CA ILE A 48 -33.08 15.70 6.20
C ILE A 48 -32.00 16.80 6.22
N SER A 49 -32.37 18.04 6.51
CA SER A 49 -31.39 19.13 6.57
C SER A 49 -30.37 18.91 7.69
N LEU A 50 -30.81 18.44 8.86
CA LEU A 50 -29.92 18.08 9.98
C LEU A 50 -28.95 16.95 9.62
N LEU A 51 -29.43 15.87 8.98
CA LEU A 51 -28.57 14.76 8.56
C LEU A 51 -27.58 15.18 7.47
N THR A 52 -28.01 16.04 6.53
CA THR A 52 -27.15 16.59 5.48
C THR A 52 -26.05 17.48 6.06
N GLU A 53 -26.40 18.33 7.04
CA GLU A 53 -25.42 19.18 7.73
C GLU A 53 -24.39 18.32 8.49
N LEU A 54 -24.84 17.25 9.14
CA LEU A 54 -23.97 16.31 9.85
C LEU A 54 -23.02 15.60 8.87
N GLY A 55 -23.52 15.15 7.72
CA GLY A 55 -22.71 14.55 6.65
C GLY A 55 -21.62 15.49 6.13
N ASN A 56 -21.98 16.74 5.80
CA ASN A 56 -21.04 17.76 5.35
C ASN A 56 -19.96 18.03 6.41
N ARG A 57 -20.33 18.00 7.69
CA ARG A 57 -19.39 18.25 8.79
C ARG A 57 -18.43 17.08 9.02
N VAL A 58 -18.89 15.84 8.85
CA VAL A 58 -18.03 14.65 8.85
C VAL A 58 -17.03 14.71 7.68
N GLU A 59 -17.46 15.16 6.51
CA GLU A 59 -16.58 15.29 5.34
C GLU A 59 -15.52 16.38 5.53
N SER A 60 -15.90 17.52 6.12
CA SER A 60 -14.96 18.57 6.55
C SER A 60 -13.96 18.04 7.59
N LEU A 61 -14.43 17.28 8.59
CA LEU A 61 -13.56 16.66 9.60
C LEU A 61 -12.64 15.58 9.05
N ARG A 62 -12.99 14.92 7.94
CA ARG A 62 -12.11 13.97 7.24
C ARG A 62 -10.95 14.64 6.51
N GLN A 63 -11.03 15.95 6.26
CA GLN A 63 -9.93 16.73 5.69
C GLN A 63 -8.96 17.26 6.77
N THR A 64 -9.40 17.36 8.02
CA THR A 64 -8.60 17.77 9.20
C THR A 64 -7.39 16.88 9.57
N PRO A 65 -7.38 15.53 9.37
CA PRO A 65 -6.27 14.65 9.74
C PRO A 65 -4.97 14.98 9.00
N SER A 66 -5.06 15.62 7.83
CA SER A 66 -3.92 16.12 7.06
C SER A 66 -3.08 17.11 7.87
N TYR A 67 -3.74 17.96 8.67
CA TYR A 67 -3.12 19.04 9.42
C TYR A 67 -2.64 18.58 10.81
N LEU A 68 -3.37 17.67 11.45
CA LEU A 68 -2.99 17.12 12.76
C LEU A 68 -1.76 16.18 12.68
N ARG A 69 -1.44 15.63 11.50
CA ARG A 69 -0.23 14.83 11.25
C ARG A 69 1.07 15.64 11.23
N LEU A 70 1.00 16.97 11.16
CA LEU A 70 2.18 17.84 11.15
C LEU A 70 2.85 17.98 12.54
N GLY A 71 2.14 17.64 13.63
CA GLY A 71 2.63 17.82 15.00
C GLY A 71 3.30 16.61 15.66
N ALA A 72 3.12 15.39 15.12
CA ALA A 72 3.67 14.17 15.73
C ALA A 72 5.07 13.78 15.20
N VAL A 73 5.62 14.55 14.25
CA VAL A 73 6.99 14.37 13.77
C VAL A 73 7.88 15.37 14.50
N ALA A 74 8.84 14.87 15.28
CA ALA A 74 9.85 15.68 15.93
C ALA A 74 10.45 16.71 14.94
N PRO A 75 10.84 17.93 15.40
CA PRO A 75 11.09 19.10 14.55
C PRO A 75 12.41 19.04 13.74
N SER A 76 12.67 17.97 12.99
CA SER A 76 13.96 17.79 12.30
C SER A 76 13.91 17.27 10.86
N THR A 77 12.76 16.99 10.25
CA THR A 77 12.76 16.29 8.94
C THR A 77 11.80 16.79 7.85
N SER A 78 11.12 17.92 8.01
CA SER A 78 10.21 18.46 6.98
C SER A 78 10.55 19.92 6.61
N PRO A 79 11.14 20.21 5.43
CA PRO A 79 11.50 21.57 5.01
C PRO A 79 10.30 22.46 4.60
N ILE A 80 9.07 21.96 4.70
CA ILE A 80 7.84 22.71 4.40
C ILE A 80 7.19 23.25 5.69
N ALA A 81 7.52 22.70 6.86
CA ALA A 81 6.97 23.15 8.15
C ALA A 81 7.72 24.38 8.72
N SER A 82 8.82 24.80 8.12
CA SER A 82 9.68 25.89 8.61
C SER A 82 9.15 27.31 8.35
N ASN A 83 8.04 27.46 7.61
CA ASN A 83 7.47 28.78 7.30
C ASN A 83 6.22 29.15 8.12
N VAL A 84 5.73 28.26 8.99
CA VAL A 84 4.58 28.54 9.85
C VAL A 84 5.11 28.69 11.28
N SER A 85 4.87 29.85 11.88
CA SER A 85 5.26 30.09 13.28
C SER A 85 4.71 28.98 14.19
N PRO A 86 5.48 28.49 15.18
CA PRO A 86 5.02 27.46 16.11
C PRO A 86 3.74 27.88 16.85
N ALA A 87 3.53 29.19 17.06
CA ALA A 87 2.28 29.74 17.60
C ALA A 87 1.08 29.54 16.66
N SER A 88 1.28 29.71 15.35
CA SER A 88 0.26 29.51 14.32
C SER A 88 -0.09 28.03 14.15
N GLN A 89 0.89 27.13 14.30
CA GLN A 89 0.67 25.69 14.26
C GLN A 89 -0.12 25.21 15.49
N ALA A 90 0.23 25.68 16.69
CA ALA A 90 -0.51 25.39 17.91
C ALA A 90 -1.97 25.87 17.82
N ALA A 91 -2.20 27.09 17.31
CA ALA A 91 -3.55 27.61 17.09
C ALA A 91 -4.37 26.76 16.11
N LEU A 92 -3.75 26.27 15.02
CA LEU A 92 -4.41 25.41 14.03
C LEU A 92 -4.80 24.05 14.62
N ILE A 93 -3.93 23.48 15.45
CA ILE A 93 -4.17 22.21 16.15
C ILE A 93 -5.29 22.38 17.18
N SER A 94 -5.24 23.43 18.00
CA SER A 94 -6.28 23.75 18.97
C SER A 94 -7.64 23.94 18.30
N HIS A 95 -7.70 24.68 17.18
CA HIS A 95 -8.92 24.86 16.39
C HIS A 95 -9.44 23.52 15.82
N GLY A 96 -8.55 22.63 15.37
CA GLY A 96 -8.91 21.29 14.92
C GLY A 96 -9.54 20.44 16.03
N PHE A 97 -8.95 20.42 17.22
CA PHE A 97 -9.48 19.69 18.37
C PHE A 97 -10.78 20.29 18.90
N GLU A 98 -10.90 21.62 18.93
CA GLU A 98 -12.14 22.30 19.30
C GLU A 98 -13.28 22.00 18.32
N GLY A 99 -12.98 21.96 17.01
CA GLY A 99 -13.93 21.52 15.99
C GLY A 99 -14.42 20.08 16.18
N ILE A 100 -13.53 19.15 16.56
CA ILE A 100 -13.88 17.76 16.89
C ILE A 100 -14.75 17.70 18.15
N LYS A 101 -14.43 18.49 19.18
CA LYS A 101 -15.19 18.54 20.43
C LYS A 101 -16.62 19.06 20.20
N LEU A 102 -16.77 20.18 19.49
CA LEU A 102 -18.08 20.75 19.16
C LEU A 102 -18.91 19.79 18.29
N PHE A 103 -18.26 19.06 17.38
CA PHE A 103 -18.93 18.03 16.60
C PHE A 103 -19.42 16.87 17.47
N LEU A 104 -18.59 16.41 18.41
CA LEU A 104 -18.98 15.35 19.35
C LEU A 104 -20.18 15.78 20.21
N GLU A 105 -20.16 16.99 20.75
CA GLU A 105 -21.29 17.55 21.52
C GLU A 105 -22.56 17.66 20.67
N LYS A 106 -22.44 18.09 19.41
CA LYS A 106 -23.58 18.15 18.47
C LYS A 106 -24.13 16.76 18.14
N VAL A 107 -23.26 15.77 17.92
CA VAL A 107 -23.68 14.38 17.68
C VAL A 107 -24.36 13.79 18.92
N GLN A 108 -23.88 14.10 20.12
CA GLN A 108 -24.47 13.64 21.38
C GLN A 108 -25.78 14.34 21.75
N SER A 109 -26.15 15.43 21.08
CA SER A 109 -27.39 16.15 21.37
C SER A 109 -28.62 15.28 21.07
N ASP A 110 -29.59 15.31 21.99
CA ASP A 110 -30.87 14.62 21.89
C ASP A 110 -31.58 14.78 20.53
N PRO A 111 -31.71 15.97 19.93
CA PRO A 111 -32.38 16.11 18.64
C PRO A 111 -31.67 15.35 17.52
N VAL A 112 -30.34 15.28 17.54
CA VAL A 112 -29.57 14.54 16.54
C VAL A 112 -29.70 13.04 16.76
N GLN A 113 -29.62 12.58 18.01
CA GLN A 113 -29.79 11.18 18.37
C GLN A 113 -31.19 10.67 18.03
N ASP A 114 -32.24 11.48 18.24
CA ASP A 114 -33.61 11.14 17.87
C ASP A 114 -33.79 11.03 16.36
N VAL A 115 -33.18 11.94 15.59
CA VAL A 115 -33.22 11.88 14.12
C VAL A 115 -32.44 10.69 13.60
N LEU A 116 -31.28 10.37 14.17
CA LEU A 116 -30.50 9.18 13.80
C LEU A 116 -31.25 7.89 14.14
N ARG A 117 -31.94 7.85 15.28
CA ARG A 117 -32.78 6.72 15.68
C ARG A 117 -33.96 6.53 14.72
N LYS A 118 -34.71 7.60 14.43
CA LYS A 118 -35.79 7.58 13.44
C LYS A 118 -35.31 7.17 12.06
N ALA A 119 -34.14 7.65 11.64
CA ALA A 119 -33.52 7.24 10.38
C ALA A 119 -33.20 5.74 10.39
N SER A 120 -32.63 5.21 11.48
CA SER A 120 -32.34 3.78 11.61
C SER A 120 -33.60 2.89 11.65
N GLU A 121 -34.67 3.37 12.28
CA GLU A 121 -35.98 2.71 12.30
C GLU A 121 -36.60 2.71 10.89
N SER A 122 -36.54 3.84 10.18
CA SER A 122 -37.01 3.94 8.79
C SER A 122 -36.21 3.05 7.84
N GLU A 123 -34.90 2.91 8.03
CA GLU A 123 -34.07 1.97 7.28
C GLU A 123 -34.47 0.52 7.59
N ALA A 124 -34.82 0.21 8.84
CA ALA A 124 -35.26 -1.12 9.23
C ALA A 124 -36.62 -1.49 8.64
N GLU A 125 -37.52 -0.51 8.51
CA GLU A 125 -38.83 -0.65 7.88
C GLU A 125 -38.74 -0.74 6.35
N ASP A 126 -37.86 0.05 5.72
CA ASP A 126 -37.66 0.11 4.26
C ASP A 126 -36.50 -0.77 3.76
N LYS A 127 -36.30 -1.94 4.38
CA LYS A 127 -35.32 -2.95 3.91
C LYS A 127 -35.65 -3.53 2.52
N ARG A 128 -36.79 -3.17 1.93
CA ARG A 128 -37.31 -3.82 0.71
C ARG A 128 -36.74 -3.25 -0.58
N ASN A 129 -36.05 -2.10 -0.55
CA ASN A 129 -35.49 -1.47 -1.77
C ASN A 129 -34.03 -1.01 -1.67
N LEU A 130 -33.41 -1.06 -0.49
CA LEU A 130 -31.99 -0.69 -0.30
C LEU A 130 -31.10 -1.94 -0.28
N ASP A 131 -31.19 -2.74 -1.33
CA ASP A 131 -30.28 -3.87 -1.52
C ASP A 131 -28.90 -3.31 -1.94
N PHE A 132 -28.12 -2.82 -0.98
CA PHE A 132 -26.71 -2.44 -1.17
C PHE A 132 -25.86 -3.64 -1.59
N ASN A 133 -26.44 -4.84 -1.54
CA ASN A 133 -25.96 -6.07 -2.16
C ASN A 133 -26.36 -6.19 -3.64
N HIS A 134 -26.62 -5.11 -4.36
CA HIS A 134 -26.38 -5.17 -5.80
C HIS A 134 -24.88 -5.40 -6.00
N PRO A 135 -24.44 -6.64 -6.37
CA PRO A 135 -23.04 -6.88 -6.66
C PRO A 135 -22.69 -5.88 -7.72
N ARG A 136 -21.80 -4.93 -7.39
CA ARG A 136 -21.40 -3.78 -8.20
C ARG A 136 -21.44 -4.19 -9.66
N ARG A 137 -22.60 -4.00 -10.32
CA ARG A 137 -22.83 -4.62 -11.63
C ARG A 137 -21.76 -3.98 -12.47
N ASN A 138 -20.91 -4.79 -13.08
CA ASN A 138 -19.82 -4.32 -13.92
C ASN A 138 -20.43 -3.62 -15.15
N LEU A 139 -20.94 -2.39 -14.96
CA LEU A 139 -21.39 -1.44 -15.97
C LEU A 139 -20.23 -0.95 -16.85
N LYS A 140 -19.08 -1.64 -16.79
CA LYS A 140 -17.96 -1.49 -17.71
C LYS A 140 -18.19 -2.20 -19.04
N HIS A 141 -19.18 -3.08 -19.16
CA HIS A 141 -19.34 -3.92 -20.36
C HIS A 141 -20.26 -3.37 -21.46
N ASN A 142 -20.96 -2.25 -21.24
CA ASN A 142 -21.88 -1.64 -22.22
C ASN A 142 -21.53 -0.20 -22.61
N ARG A 143 -20.31 0.25 -22.34
CA ARG A 143 -19.80 1.45 -23.03
C ARG A 143 -19.37 1.00 -24.43
N GLN A 144 -19.86 1.68 -25.47
CA GLN A 144 -19.19 1.61 -26.77
C GLN A 144 -17.69 1.84 -26.52
N PRO A 145 -16.79 1.03 -27.11
CA PRO A 145 -15.36 1.16 -26.88
C PRO A 145 -14.98 2.61 -27.19
N SER A 146 -14.53 3.34 -26.17
CA SER A 146 -14.01 4.68 -26.37
C SER A 146 -12.87 4.55 -27.38
N PRO A 147 -12.92 5.23 -28.53
CA PRO A 147 -11.94 5.04 -29.61
C PRO A 147 -10.50 5.40 -29.20
N ASP A 148 -10.31 5.96 -28.00
CA ASP A 148 -9.02 6.36 -27.42
C ASP A 148 -8.90 5.95 -25.93
N SER A 149 -9.30 4.72 -25.55
CA SER A 149 -8.80 4.20 -24.28
C SER A 149 -7.29 3.99 -24.43
N PRO A 150 -6.42 4.69 -23.67
CA PRO A 150 -4.98 4.53 -23.80
C PRO A 150 -4.66 3.04 -23.67
N GLN A 151 -4.01 2.48 -24.69
CA GLN A 151 -3.67 1.06 -24.73
C GLN A 151 -3.07 0.66 -23.37
N PRO A 152 -3.42 -0.51 -22.82
CA PRO A 152 -2.84 -0.99 -21.57
C PRO A 152 -1.33 -0.80 -21.69
N TYR A 153 -0.78 0.03 -20.79
CA TYR A 153 0.60 0.52 -20.86
C TYR A 153 1.48 -0.61 -21.37
N ARG A 154 1.97 -0.49 -22.61
CA ARG A 154 2.99 -1.41 -23.10
C ARG A 154 4.05 -1.41 -22.03
N THR A 155 4.31 -2.55 -21.43
CA THR A 155 5.44 -2.72 -20.54
C THR A 155 6.64 -2.26 -21.35
N LEU A 156 7.11 -1.05 -21.06
CA LEU A 156 8.29 -0.50 -21.69
C LEU A 156 9.37 -1.49 -21.32
N GLN A 157 9.70 -2.38 -22.25
CA GLN A 157 10.83 -3.27 -22.07
C GLN A 157 12.01 -2.34 -21.86
N PRO A 158 12.65 -2.37 -20.67
CA PRO A 158 13.81 -1.53 -20.44
C PRO A 158 14.84 -1.90 -21.52
N LYS A 159 15.14 -0.94 -22.40
CA LYS A 159 16.01 -1.16 -23.57
C LYS A 159 17.45 -1.54 -23.20
N THR A 160 17.78 -1.48 -21.91
CA THR A 160 19.09 -1.79 -21.36
C THR A 160 18.89 -2.73 -20.18
N SER A 161 19.43 -3.96 -20.27
CA SER A 161 19.56 -4.84 -19.11
C SER A 161 20.26 -4.08 -17.98
N LEU A 162 19.65 -4.06 -16.80
CA LEU A 162 20.22 -3.37 -15.63
C LEU A 162 21.34 -4.18 -14.98
N PHE A 163 21.51 -5.45 -15.37
CA PHE A 163 22.57 -6.32 -14.90
C PHE A 163 23.60 -6.57 -16.00
N PRO A 164 24.85 -6.90 -15.62
CA PRO A 164 25.82 -7.45 -16.56
C PRO A 164 25.21 -8.62 -17.34
N PRO A 165 25.59 -8.78 -18.62
CA PRO A 165 25.29 -10.01 -19.34
C PRO A 165 25.81 -11.20 -18.53
N ASP A 166 25.11 -12.33 -18.61
CA ASP A 166 25.57 -13.59 -18.04
C ASP A 166 26.75 -14.10 -18.87
N ASP A 167 27.90 -13.42 -18.76
CA ASP A 167 29.11 -13.86 -19.43
C ASP A 167 29.54 -15.21 -18.85
N ALA A 168 30.18 -16.03 -19.70
CA ALA A 168 30.51 -17.43 -19.43
C ALA A 168 31.44 -17.67 -18.23
N ALA A 169 32.03 -16.61 -17.65
CA ALA A 169 32.84 -16.65 -16.44
C ALA A 169 32.03 -16.37 -15.14
N ALA A 170 30.70 -16.42 -15.20
CA ALA A 170 29.86 -16.22 -14.03
C ALA A 170 30.29 -17.18 -12.89
N PRO A 171 30.52 -16.66 -11.68
CA PRO A 171 30.89 -17.50 -10.55
C PRO A 171 29.82 -18.56 -10.32
N THR A 172 30.25 -19.78 -9.99
CA THR A 172 29.37 -20.91 -9.73
C THR A 172 28.23 -20.48 -8.79
N PRO A 173 26.95 -20.75 -9.14
CA PRO A 173 25.82 -20.34 -8.32
C PRO A 173 25.98 -20.80 -6.86
N LEU A 174 25.79 -19.89 -5.91
CA LEU A 174 25.97 -20.21 -4.50
C LEU A 174 24.87 -21.16 -4.02
N ARG A 175 25.26 -22.30 -3.45
CA ARG A 175 24.31 -23.26 -2.86
C ARG A 175 23.95 -22.84 -1.44
N VAL A 176 22.78 -23.30 -0.97
CA VAL A 176 22.30 -23.01 0.40
C VAL A 176 23.31 -23.48 1.47
N ASP A 177 23.92 -24.65 1.28
CA ASP A 177 24.89 -25.22 2.22
C ASP A 177 26.18 -24.38 2.32
N ASP A 178 26.56 -23.71 1.23
CA ASP A 178 27.79 -22.91 1.14
C ASP A 178 27.61 -21.47 1.63
N LEU A 179 26.37 -21.03 1.90
CA LEU A 179 26.08 -19.64 2.24
C LEU A 179 26.83 -19.17 3.50
N VAL A 180 26.87 -20.01 4.54
CA VAL A 180 27.55 -19.66 5.80
C VAL A 180 29.05 -19.49 5.59
N HIS A 181 29.65 -20.37 4.78
CA HIS A 181 31.06 -20.29 4.43
C HIS A 181 31.34 -19.03 3.61
N TYR A 182 30.51 -18.75 2.59
CA TYR A 182 30.59 -17.54 1.79
C TYR A 182 30.50 -16.28 2.65
N ILE A 183 29.53 -16.18 3.58
CA ILE A 183 29.37 -15.02 4.47
C ILE A 183 30.62 -14.80 5.33
N ARG A 184 31.22 -15.87 5.88
CA ARG A 184 32.45 -15.77 6.69
C ARG A 184 33.64 -15.28 5.86
N SER A 185 33.83 -15.86 4.67
CA SER A 185 34.86 -15.43 3.74
C SER A 185 34.67 -13.97 3.32
N TYR A 186 33.45 -13.61 2.91
CA TYR A 186 33.08 -12.26 2.51
C TYR A 186 33.38 -11.22 3.61
N ASN A 187 32.99 -11.50 4.86
CA ASN A 187 33.22 -10.60 6.00
C ASN A 187 34.69 -10.45 6.40
N THR A 188 35.55 -11.37 5.98
CA THR A 188 36.99 -11.31 6.25
C THR A 188 37.69 -10.42 5.23
N THR A 189 37.25 -10.49 3.96
CA THR A 189 37.89 -9.79 2.84
C THR A 189 37.34 -8.38 2.61
N ASN A 190 36.06 -8.14 2.91
CA ASN A 190 35.38 -6.89 2.55
C ASN A 190 35.11 -6.00 3.77
N ALA A 191 35.05 -4.69 3.55
CA ALA A 191 34.70 -3.71 4.60
C ALA A 191 33.21 -3.79 5.02
N HIS A 192 32.36 -4.30 4.14
CA HIS A 192 30.92 -4.47 4.38
C HIS A 192 30.64 -5.77 5.13
N ARG A 193 29.54 -5.80 5.89
CA ARG A 193 29.19 -6.95 6.73
C ARG A 193 27.91 -7.63 6.27
N LEU A 194 27.96 -8.95 6.20
CA LEU A 194 26.86 -9.86 5.99
C LEU A 194 26.51 -10.61 7.27
N HIS A 195 25.23 -10.66 7.59
CA HIS A 195 24.70 -11.42 8.72
C HIS A 195 23.40 -12.10 8.32
N VAL A 196 23.25 -13.39 8.66
CA VAL A 196 21.94 -14.05 8.57
C VAL A 196 21.02 -13.40 9.60
N TRP A 197 19.85 -12.94 9.16
CA TRP A 197 18.86 -12.31 10.01
C TRP A 197 17.73 -13.30 10.31
N THR A 198 17.36 -13.40 11.57
CA THR A 198 16.26 -14.24 12.04
C THR A 198 15.34 -13.40 12.92
N ALA A 199 14.05 -13.35 12.60
CA ALA A 199 13.05 -12.57 13.35
C ALA A 199 12.97 -12.96 14.83
N THR A 200 13.14 -14.26 15.12
CA THR A 200 13.17 -14.81 16.47
C THR A 200 14.49 -15.56 16.70
N PRO A 201 15.15 -15.36 17.85
CA PRO A 201 16.30 -16.19 18.24
C PRO A 201 15.79 -17.61 18.46
N ARG A 202 15.90 -18.46 17.43
CA ARG A 202 15.45 -19.86 17.51
C ARG A 202 16.49 -20.70 18.24
N PRO A 203 16.07 -21.59 19.16
CA PRO A 203 16.93 -22.64 19.70
C PRO A 203 17.23 -23.68 18.61
N SER A 204 18.36 -23.49 17.92
CA SER A 204 19.29 -24.46 17.31
C SER A 204 18.78 -25.71 16.56
N ARG A 205 17.52 -25.84 16.13
CA ARG A 205 17.09 -26.99 15.31
C ARG A 205 16.99 -26.64 13.82
N LEU A 206 17.76 -27.40 13.04
CA LEU A 206 18.34 -27.16 11.71
C LEU A 206 17.38 -27.13 10.51
N ASN A 207 16.12 -26.75 10.69
CA ASN A 207 15.23 -26.58 9.54
C ASN A 207 15.24 -25.10 9.14
N LEU A 208 15.98 -24.77 8.08
CA LEU A 208 15.97 -23.42 7.54
C LEU A 208 14.51 -23.05 7.23
N PRO A 209 14.02 -21.89 7.69
CA PRO A 209 12.70 -21.42 7.31
C PRO A 209 12.62 -21.29 5.79
N SER A 210 11.41 -21.46 5.25
CA SER A 210 11.07 -21.27 3.84
C SER A 210 11.45 -19.89 3.27
N GLU A 211 11.77 -18.92 4.13
CA GLU A 211 12.25 -17.60 3.77
C GLU A 211 13.53 -17.31 4.56
N LEU A 212 14.66 -17.27 3.85
CA LEU A 212 15.96 -16.98 4.43
C LEU A 212 16.28 -15.50 4.22
N MET A 213 16.60 -14.78 5.29
CA MET A 213 16.94 -13.36 5.20
C MET A 213 18.40 -13.10 5.50
N VAL A 214 19.05 -12.29 4.68
CA VAL A 214 20.43 -11.84 4.89
C VAL A 214 20.47 -10.33 5.00
N ARG A 215 21.09 -9.84 6.07
CA ARG A 215 21.35 -8.41 6.30
C ARG A 215 22.74 -8.06 5.78
N PHE A 216 22.78 -7.22 4.76
CA PHE A 216 23.98 -6.56 4.27
C PHE A 216 24.11 -5.16 4.89
N THR A 217 25.28 -4.81 5.40
CA THR A 217 25.51 -3.54 6.09
C THR A 217 26.77 -2.86 5.58
N ILE A 218 26.60 -1.65 5.04
CA ILE A 218 27.69 -0.69 4.83
C ILE A 218 27.65 0.27 6.02
N ARG A 219 28.73 0.28 6.80
CA ARG A 219 28.83 1.10 8.00
C ARG A 219 28.57 2.57 7.67
N ASP A 220 27.69 3.20 8.46
CA ASP A 220 27.33 4.62 8.34
C ASP A 220 26.70 5.04 6.99
N VAL A 221 26.39 4.10 6.08
CA VAL A 221 25.77 4.40 4.77
C VAL A 221 24.38 3.76 4.60
N VAL A 222 24.27 2.42 4.64
CA VAL A 222 23.02 1.71 4.36
C VAL A 222 23.01 0.32 4.98
N THR A 223 21.82 -0.12 5.42
CA THR A 223 21.53 -1.51 5.76
C THR A 223 20.50 -2.04 4.78
N VAL A 224 20.78 -3.16 4.12
CA VAL A 224 19.88 -3.80 3.16
C VAL A 224 19.53 -5.20 3.67
N TYR A 225 18.23 -5.48 3.77
CA TYR A 225 17.75 -6.83 4.03
C TYR A 225 17.37 -7.48 2.71
N LEU A 226 17.92 -8.66 2.47
CA LEU A 226 17.71 -9.47 1.29
C LEU A 226 16.83 -10.66 1.67
N THR A 227 15.76 -10.87 0.90
CA THR A 227 14.96 -12.10 0.95
C THR A 227 15.54 -13.07 -0.08
N LEU A 228 15.99 -14.22 0.41
CA LEU A 228 16.61 -15.25 -0.41
C LEU A 228 15.62 -16.38 -0.67
N GLY A 229 15.49 -16.72 -1.94
CA GLY A 229 14.80 -17.91 -2.42
C GLY A 229 15.81 -19.02 -2.73
N SER A 230 15.31 -20.25 -2.80
CA SER A 230 16.09 -21.42 -3.23
C SER A 230 15.43 -22.01 -4.47
N MET A 231 16.16 -22.09 -5.57
CA MET A 231 15.69 -22.70 -6.80
C MET A 231 16.07 -24.19 -6.84
N PRO A 232 15.10 -25.12 -6.95
CA PRO A 232 15.41 -26.53 -7.25
C PRO A 232 15.89 -26.64 -8.71
N PRO A 233 16.76 -27.62 -9.04
CA PRO A 233 17.06 -28.85 -8.28
C PRO A 233 18.30 -28.78 -7.36
N GLU A 234 19.22 -27.85 -7.58
CA GLU A 234 20.52 -27.81 -6.88
C GLU A 234 20.52 -27.01 -5.57
N SER A 235 19.36 -26.44 -5.22
CA SER A 235 19.18 -25.51 -4.10
C SER A 235 20.11 -24.29 -4.23
N THR A 236 20.10 -23.67 -5.41
CA THR A 236 20.86 -22.45 -5.67
C THR A 236 20.14 -21.25 -5.08
N ILE A 237 20.89 -20.38 -4.42
CA ILE A 237 20.36 -19.18 -3.79
C ILE A 237 20.11 -18.12 -4.85
N VAL A 238 18.87 -17.63 -4.90
CA VAL A 238 18.48 -16.46 -5.69
C VAL A 238 18.00 -15.35 -4.76
N VAL A 239 18.20 -14.10 -5.17
CA VAL A 239 17.70 -12.96 -4.41
C VAL A 239 16.31 -12.58 -4.95
N GLU A 240 15.29 -12.77 -4.14
CA GLU A 240 13.90 -12.46 -4.52
C GLU A 240 13.54 -10.99 -4.28
N GLY A 241 14.13 -10.38 -3.25
CA GLY A 241 13.78 -9.04 -2.83
C GLY A 241 14.88 -8.37 -2.01
N ALA A 242 14.81 -7.04 -1.96
CA ALA A 242 15.74 -6.20 -1.22
C ALA A 242 15.02 -4.98 -0.63
N THR A 243 15.21 -4.73 0.66
CA THR A 243 14.71 -3.54 1.36
C THR A 243 15.84 -2.81 2.04
N ALA A 244 16.00 -1.52 1.72
CA ALA A 244 17.08 -0.67 2.20
C ALA A 244 16.61 0.28 3.32
N PHE A 245 17.48 0.50 4.29
CA PHE A 245 17.28 1.32 5.47
C PHE A 245 18.53 2.13 5.80
N GLY A 246 18.33 3.24 6.51
CA GLY A 246 19.43 4.03 7.05
C GLY A 246 20.15 3.31 8.20
N PRO A 247 21.44 3.64 8.46
CA PRO A 247 22.28 2.96 9.46
C PRO A 247 21.72 2.90 10.88
N ARG A 248 20.83 3.83 11.23
CA ARG A 248 20.25 3.97 12.57
C ARG A 248 18.76 3.59 12.64
N GLU A 249 18.17 3.16 11.52
CA GLU A 249 16.76 2.75 11.50
C GLU A 249 16.60 1.35 12.10
N LYS A 250 15.90 1.27 13.24
CA LYS A 250 15.54 0.00 13.90
C LYS A 250 14.17 -0.50 13.42
N LYS A 251 14.01 -0.69 12.12
CA LYS A 251 12.76 -1.17 11.51
C LYS A 251 12.86 -2.64 11.09
N PRO A 252 11.76 -3.41 11.14
CA PRO A 252 11.77 -4.77 10.66
C PRO A 252 11.92 -4.81 9.12
N PRO A 253 12.45 -5.90 8.53
CA PRO A 253 12.75 -5.98 7.10
C PRO A 253 11.56 -5.77 6.16
N HIS A 254 10.35 -6.13 6.61
CA HIS A 254 9.10 -5.96 5.85
C HIS A 254 8.49 -4.55 5.97
N SER A 255 9.11 -3.65 6.74
CA SER A 255 8.70 -2.25 6.85
C SER A 255 9.31 -1.40 5.74
N GLN A 256 8.84 -0.17 5.60
CA GLN A 256 9.45 0.83 4.72
C GLN A 256 10.33 1.79 5.52
N SER A 257 11.46 2.20 4.92
CA SER A 257 12.32 3.25 5.49
C SER A 257 11.53 4.55 5.71
N SER A 258 11.92 5.31 6.73
CA SER A 258 11.42 6.66 7.00
C SER A 258 12.03 7.72 6.08
N TYR A 259 13.17 7.43 5.45
CA TYR A 259 13.87 8.39 4.60
C TYR A 259 13.62 8.09 3.12
N VAL A 260 13.28 9.14 2.37
CA VAL A 260 12.95 9.04 0.94
C VAL A 260 14.10 8.42 0.14
N VAL A 261 15.37 8.72 0.49
CA VAL A 261 16.54 8.13 -0.17
C VAL A 261 16.49 6.61 -0.18
N TYR A 262 16.26 5.98 0.98
CA TYR A 262 16.24 4.52 1.09
C TYR A 262 14.94 3.91 0.58
N GLN A 263 13.81 4.64 0.63
CA GLN A 263 12.58 4.22 -0.07
C GLN A 263 12.82 4.13 -1.58
N ARG A 264 13.47 5.14 -2.18
CA ARG A 264 13.82 5.16 -3.61
C ARG A 264 14.85 4.10 -3.96
N LEU A 265 15.86 3.89 -3.11
CA LEU A 265 16.83 2.81 -3.27
C LEU A 265 16.15 1.44 -3.25
N SER A 266 15.26 1.18 -2.29
CA SER A 266 14.49 -0.06 -2.22
C SER A 266 13.65 -0.28 -3.48
N GLN A 267 12.96 0.76 -3.96
CA GLN A 267 12.19 0.71 -5.20
C GLN A 267 13.09 0.41 -6.42
N HIS A 268 14.29 0.98 -6.46
CA HIS A 268 15.23 0.75 -7.55
C HIS A 268 15.78 -0.67 -7.54
N LEU A 269 16.20 -1.19 -6.38
CA LEU A 269 16.65 -2.57 -6.21
C LEU A 269 15.54 -3.57 -6.58
N ALA A 270 14.30 -3.30 -6.16
CA ALA A 270 13.16 -4.14 -6.54
C ALA A 270 12.95 -4.17 -8.07
N LYS A 271 13.04 -3.02 -8.75
CA LYS A 271 12.95 -2.95 -10.22
C LYS A 271 14.09 -3.73 -10.90
N MET A 272 15.31 -3.63 -10.37
CA MET A 272 16.44 -4.40 -10.87
C MET A 272 16.18 -5.90 -10.72
N LEU A 273 15.87 -6.38 -9.52
CA LEU A 273 15.61 -7.80 -9.25
C LEU A 273 14.44 -8.34 -10.08
N GLN A 274 13.39 -7.55 -10.30
CA GLN A 274 12.28 -7.92 -11.18
C GLN A 274 12.68 -8.06 -12.65
N SER A 275 13.65 -7.26 -13.12
CA SER A 275 14.19 -7.37 -14.49
C SER A 275 15.04 -8.63 -14.69
N LYS A 276 15.63 -9.17 -13.61
CA LYS A 276 16.42 -10.40 -13.63
C LYS A 276 16.10 -11.23 -12.37
N PRO A 277 14.98 -11.99 -12.37
CA PRO A 277 14.52 -12.71 -11.18
C PRO A 277 15.46 -13.82 -10.72
N GLN A 278 16.39 -14.24 -11.58
CA GLN A 278 17.42 -15.23 -11.29
C GLN A 278 18.79 -14.59 -11.01
N ALA A 279 18.82 -13.35 -10.51
CA ALA A 279 20.08 -12.71 -10.13
C ALA A 279 20.77 -13.52 -9.01
N SER A 280 22.02 -13.92 -9.27
CA SER A 280 22.82 -14.66 -8.29
C SER A 280 23.10 -13.80 -7.07
N PHE A 281 23.17 -14.45 -5.90
CA PHE A 281 23.49 -13.76 -4.64
C PHE A 281 24.80 -12.97 -4.75
N GLN A 282 25.83 -13.58 -5.35
CA GLN A 282 27.14 -12.93 -5.52
C GLN A 282 27.06 -11.67 -6.39
N LEU A 283 26.30 -11.70 -7.49
CA LEU A 283 26.12 -10.53 -8.35
C LEU A 283 25.43 -9.38 -7.60
N VAL A 284 24.44 -9.70 -6.77
CA VAL A 284 23.78 -8.71 -5.92
C VAL A 284 24.76 -8.16 -4.87
N MET A 285 25.70 -8.96 -4.34
CA MET A 285 26.75 -8.44 -3.43
C MET A 285 27.64 -7.41 -4.10
N VAL A 286 28.06 -7.64 -5.34
CA VAL A 286 28.86 -6.69 -6.12
C VAL A 286 28.08 -5.40 -6.37
N LEU A 287 26.80 -5.53 -6.76
CA LEU A 287 25.89 -4.39 -6.90
C LEU A 287 25.77 -3.61 -5.58
N LEU A 288 25.53 -4.27 -4.45
CA LEU A 288 25.35 -3.61 -3.16
C LEU A 288 26.64 -2.94 -2.67
N ALA A 289 27.80 -3.55 -2.90
CA ALA A 289 29.10 -2.94 -2.60
C ALA A 289 29.31 -1.61 -3.35
N SER A 290 28.77 -1.47 -4.57
CA SER A 290 28.84 -0.21 -5.33
C SER A 290 28.10 0.97 -4.69
N TYR A 291 27.38 0.77 -3.59
CA TYR A 291 26.73 1.82 -2.80
C TYR A 291 27.60 2.36 -1.64
N GLU A 292 28.85 1.91 -1.50
CA GLU A 292 29.78 2.41 -0.46
C GLU A 292 29.90 3.94 -0.47
N ASP A 293 29.91 4.52 -1.66
CA ASP A 293 30.08 5.96 -1.91
C ASP A 293 28.76 6.68 -2.20
N LEU A 294 27.60 6.12 -1.78
CA LEU A 294 26.26 6.64 -2.10
C LEU A 294 26.11 8.16 -1.87
N PHE A 295 26.67 8.70 -0.78
CA PHE A 295 26.54 10.11 -0.42
C PHE A 295 27.70 11.00 -0.90
N VAL A 296 28.68 10.44 -1.59
CA VAL A 296 29.90 11.16 -2.01
C VAL A 296 30.05 11.13 -3.53
N ARG A 297 29.68 10.02 -4.18
CA ARG A 297 29.79 9.84 -5.62
C ARG A 297 28.88 10.83 -6.36
N ARG A 298 29.42 11.39 -7.43
CA ARG A 298 28.67 12.26 -8.34
C ARG A 298 27.89 11.40 -9.34
N CYS A 299 26.69 11.85 -9.70
CA CYS A 299 25.92 11.28 -10.78
C CYS A 299 26.70 11.42 -12.09
N SER A 300 26.88 10.34 -12.85
CA SER A 300 27.63 10.39 -14.12
C SER A 300 26.96 11.24 -15.19
N ALA A 301 25.63 11.36 -15.16
CA ALA A 301 24.87 12.14 -16.13
C ALA A 301 24.94 13.65 -15.84
N CYS A 302 24.65 14.08 -14.61
CA CYS A 302 24.54 15.51 -14.26
C CYS A 302 25.71 16.06 -13.44
N GLN A 303 26.68 15.20 -13.06
CA GLN A 303 27.89 15.52 -12.30
C GLN A 303 27.65 16.12 -10.90
N ARG A 304 26.43 16.00 -10.36
CA ARG A 304 26.07 16.45 -9.01
C ARG A 304 25.97 15.28 -8.03
N VAL A 305 26.25 15.52 -6.76
CA VAL A 305 26.01 14.53 -5.70
C VAL A 305 24.52 14.44 -5.39
N THR A 306 23.86 15.56 -5.11
CA THR A 306 22.42 15.60 -4.87
C THR A 306 21.67 16.09 -6.11
N SER A 307 20.54 15.46 -6.42
CA SER A 307 19.63 15.92 -7.46
C SER A 307 19.09 17.31 -7.12
N ALA A 308 18.81 18.11 -8.15
CA ALA A 308 18.13 19.40 -7.98
C ALA A 308 16.72 19.22 -7.40
N GLU A 309 16.05 18.15 -7.83
CA GLU A 309 14.72 17.79 -7.37
C GLU A 309 14.81 16.74 -6.26
N GLY A 310 14.34 17.10 -5.06
CA GLY A 310 14.22 16.17 -3.93
C GLY A 310 15.51 15.84 -3.17
N HIS A 311 16.64 16.48 -3.51
CA HIS A 311 17.93 16.33 -2.81
C HIS A 311 18.39 14.87 -2.63
N LEU A 312 18.11 14.02 -3.61
CA LEU A 312 18.44 12.61 -3.56
C LEU A 312 19.87 12.38 -4.07
N PRO A 313 20.68 11.54 -3.40
CA PRO A 313 21.95 11.11 -3.96
C PRO A 313 21.74 10.25 -5.21
N PRO A 314 22.80 9.91 -5.96
CA PRO A 314 22.70 9.06 -7.14
C PRO A 314 22.46 7.61 -6.67
N ALA A 315 21.21 7.31 -6.32
CA ALA A 315 20.79 6.04 -5.74
C ALA A 315 20.50 4.98 -6.81
N ALA A 316 20.55 5.31 -8.09
CA ALA A 316 20.47 4.33 -9.15
C ALA A 316 21.86 3.78 -9.52
N ARG A 317 21.91 2.52 -9.91
CA ARG A 317 23.08 1.86 -10.46
C ARG A 317 22.76 1.29 -11.83
N VAL A 318 23.62 1.55 -12.80
CA VAL A 318 23.53 1.03 -14.16
C VAL A 318 24.85 0.34 -14.47
N TRP A 319 24.79 -0.90 -14.95
CA TRP A 319 25.99 -1.58 -15.40
C TRP A 319 26.49 -0.98 -16.72
N VAL A 320 27.76 -0.62 -16.77
CA VAL A 320 28.45 -0.17 -17.98
C VAL A 320 29.50 -1.23 -18.32
N PRO A 321 29.36 -1.95 -19.45
CA PRO A 321 30.39 -2.89 -19.90
C PRO A 321 31.69 -2.14 -20.20
N SER A 322 32.84 -2.77 -19.95
CA SER A 322 34.11 -2.18 -20.39
C SER A 322 34.22 -2.28 -21.92
N GLU A 323 34.80 -1.26 -22.54
CA GLU A 323 35.10 -1.26 -23.97
C GLU A 323 36.33 -2.13 -24.31
N ARG A 324 37.17 -2.41 -23.32
CA ARG A 324 38.42 -3.16 -23.49
C ARG A 324 38.20 -4.64 -23.20
N GLU A 325 38.64 -5.47 -24.12
CA GLU A 325 38.61 -6.92 -23.99
C GLU A 325 39.41 -7.36 -22.75
N GLY A 326 38.73 -8.00 -21.80
CA GLY A 326 39.32 -8.49 -20.54
C GLY A 326 39.23 -7.54 -19.34
N GLU A 327 38.73 -6.31 -19.50
CA GLU A 327 38.41 -5.45 -18.36
C GLU A 327 36.98 -5.73 -17.87
N GLU A 328 36.80 -5.88 -16.55
CA GLU A 328 35.47 -6.00 -15.96
C GLU A 328 34.71 -4.68 -16.14
N GLY A 329 33.42 -4.78 -16.48
CA GLY A 329 32.53 -3.61 -16.46
C GLY A 329 32.40 -3.02 -15.05
N HIS A 330 31.72 -1.90 -14.93
CA HIS A 330 31.53 -1.25 -13.64
C HIS A 330 30.10 -0.75 -13.44
N TRP A 331 29.73 -0.59 -12.18
CA TRP A 331 28.47 0.04 -11.79
C TRP A 331 28.62 1.55 -11.80
N ASP A 332 27.83 2.19 -12.63
CA ASP A 332 27.77 3.64 -12.75
C ASP A 332 26.60 4.22 -11.95
N ALA A 333 26.83 5.36 -11.30
CA ALA A 333 25.91 5.94 -10.34
C ALA A 333 25.11 7.07 -10.97
N LYS A 334 23.77 6.99 -10.92
CA LYS A 334 22.87 7.99 -11.51
C LYS A 334 21.78 8.41 -10.52
N HIS A 335 21.29 9.64 -10.66
CA HIS A 335 20.05 10.02 -9.98
C HIS A 335 18.87 9.26 -10.59
N PRO A 336 17.82 8.95 -9.81
CA PRO A 336 16.62 8.31 -10.35
C PRO A 336 15.98 9.07 -11.53
N SER A 337 16.07 10.40 -11.54
CA SER A 337 15.59 11.24 -12.65
C SER A 337 16.50 11.20 -13.88
N CYS A 338 17.81 11.09 -13.69
CA CYS A 338 18.81 10.99 -14.77
C CYS A 338 18.89 9.62 -15.44
N LEU A 339 18.10 8.63 -14.98
CA LEU A 339 17.98 7.35 -15.68
C LEU A 339 17.13 7.45 -16.96
N GLN A 340 16.27 8.46 -17.06
CA GLN A 340 15.31 8.60 -18.15
C GLN A 340 15.79 9.53 -19.27
N SER A 341 16.84 10.32 -19.00
CA SER A 341 17.47 11.26 -19.94
C SER A 341 18.51 10.56 -20.80
#